data_AF-A0A9E5I0B1-F1
#
_entry.id   AF-A0A9E5I0B1-F1
#
_cell.length_a   1.000
_cell.length_b   1.000
_cell.length_c   1.000
_cell.angle_alpha   90.00
_cell.angle_beta   90.00
_cell.angle_gamma   90.00
#
_symmetry.space_group_name_H-M   'P 1'
#
loop_
_entity.id
_entity.type
_entity.pdbx_description
1 polymer ?
#
loop_
_entity_poly.entity_id
_entity_poly.type
_entity_poly.pdbx_seq_one_letter_code
_entity_poly.pdbx_strand_id
1 'polypeptide(L)'
;MKKKLSVALFAVIALIFNALPVVAAPDNVTLTVHYQRPGGDYNGWNLWIWKNSDNNSLDTPVSQTGVQFTGNDDFGKVVTIKIDGMKSFKDLGIIVRLNDWAAKDINDDRFITEFDANGNAEVWLVQNEKTIFTKKPTIELRIASASFEALNEVKVELNKRFKPLTGSSNGFVISGGLSVISARTENPNLPEDNELILTLNASISLTERYEISHPTYGKADVALGNLVTSPEF
;
A
#
# COMPACT_ATOMS: atom_id res chain seq x y z
N MET A 1 45.11 -17.00 -65.65
CA MET A 1 45.51 -15.70 -65.05
C MET A 1 44.44 -14.68 -65.38
N LYS A 2 43.77 -13.93 -64.51
CA LYS A 2 43.67 -13.79 -63.04
C LYS A 2 42.21 -13.36 -62.79
N LYS A 3 41.52 -13.95 -61.79
CA LYS A 3 40.20 -13.48 -61.31
C LYS A 3 40.39 -12.45 -60.20
N LYS A 4 39.66 -11.34 -60.34
CA LYS A 4 39.01 -10.45 -59.34
C LYS A 4 39.75 -10.07 -58.05
N LEU A 5 39.71 -8.77 -57.71
CA LEU A 5 39.12 -8.33 -56.43
C LEU A 5 38.84 -6.81 -56.43
N SER A 6 37.57 -6.45 -56.25
CA SER A 6 37.13 -5.10 -55.87
C SER A 6 37.30 -4.92 -54.37
N VAL A 7 37.89 -3.81 -53.93
CA VAL A 7 37.95 -3.44 -52.52
C VAL A 7 36.84 -2.42 -52.26
N ALA A 8 35.84 -2.82 -51.47
CA ALA A 8 34.83 -1.93 -50.91
C ALA A 8 35.29 -1.50 -49.51
N LEU A 9 35.33 -0.19 -49.28
CA LEU A 9 35.72 0.45 -48.03
C LEU A 9 34.52 0.41 -47.05
N PHE A 10 34.61 -0.39 -45.99
CA PHE A 10 33.64 -0.36 -44.89
C PHE A 10 34.04 0.72 -43.88
N ALA A 11 33.23 1.78 -43.79
CA ALA A 11 33.31 2.74 -42.70
C ALA A 11 32.61 2.15 -41.47
N VAL A 12 33.38 1.89 -40.41
CA VAL A 12 32.87 1.47 -39.10
C VAL A 12 32.49 2.73 -38.31
N ILE A 13 31.20 2.94 -38.09
CA ILE A 13 30.70 3.97 -37.17
C ILE A 13 30.65 3.36 -35.77
N ALA A 14 31.55 3.78 -34.89
CA ALA A 14 31.52 3.41 -33.48
C ALA A 14 30.44 4.22 -32.75
N LEU A 15 29.34 3.56 -32.37
CA LEU A 15 28.34 4.09 -31.45
C LEU A 15 28.89 4.04 -30.03
N ILE A 16 29.29 5.20 -29.50
CA ILE A 16 29.68 5.34 -28.09
C ILE A 16 28.38 5.41 -27.26
N PHE A 17 28.01 4.31 -26.62
CA PHE A 17 26.98 4.32 -25.58
C PHE A 17 27.59 4.89 -24.29
N ASN A 18 27.21 6.13 -23.95
CA ASN A 18 27.45 6.63 -22.59
C ASN A 18 26.45 5.95 -21.66
N ALA A 19 26.85 4.85 -21.03
CA ALA A 19 26.10 4.30 -19.91
C ALA A 19 26.12 5.33 -18.77
N LEU A 20 24.93 5.74 -18.30
CA LEU A 20 24.83 6.47 -17.05
C LEU A 20 25.52 5.62 -15.96
N PRO A 21 26.32 6.22 -15.06
CA PRO A 21 26.94 5.45 -14.00
C PRO A 21 25.82 4.83 -13.15
N VAL A 22 25.73 3.49 -13.17
CA VAL A 22 25.02 2.75 -12.13
C VAL A 22 25.83 2.99 -10.86
N VAL A 23 25.33 3.85 -9.99
CA VAL A 23 25.93 4.07 -8.67
C VAL A 23 25.74 2.75 -7.91
N ALA A 24 26.83 2.04 -7.68
CA ALA A 24 26.80 0.81 -6.90
C ALA A 24 26.27 1.12 -5.49
N ALA A 25 25.50 0.20 -4.91
CA ALA A 25 25.03 0.35 -3.54
C ALA A 25 26.24 0.50 -2.58
N PRO A 26 26.16 1.41 -1.60
CA PRO A 26 27.22 1.58 -0.61
C PRO A 26 27.34 0.32 0.24
N ASP A 27 28.56 -0.03 0.68
CA ASP A 27 28.81 -1.30 1.38
C ASP A 27 28.10 -1.39 2.75
N ASN A 28 27.90 -0.25 3.39
CA ASN A 28 27.13 -0.12 4.63
C ASN A 28 25.95 0.80 4.36
N VAL A 29 24.75 0.32 4.64
CA VAL A 29 23.50 1.05 4.47
C VAL A 29 22.84 1.30 5.83
N THR A 30 22.37 2.53 6.05
CA THR A 30 21.42 2.83 7.13
C THR A 30 20.05 3.06 6.52
N LEU A 31 19.12 2.13 6.74
CA LEU A 31 17.77 2.19 6.19
C LEU A 31 16.78 2.58 7.29
N THR A 32 16.06 3.68 7.07
CA THR A 32 14.87 4.06 7.86
C THR A 32 13.61 3.80 7.04
N VAL A 33 12.70 2.99 7.59
CA VAL A 33 11.42 2.66 6.96
C VAL A 33 10.29 3.19 7.83
N HIS A 34 9.46 4.02 7.22
CA HIS A 34 8.19 4.49 7.77
C HIS A 34 7.04 3.72 7.10
N TYR A 35 6.09 3.23 7.88
CA TYR A 35 4.97 2.45 7.38
C TYR A 35 3.65 2.95 7.94
N GLN A 36 2.76 3.35 7.04
CA GLN A 36 1.42 3.83 7.37
C GLN A 36 0.37 2.81 6.95
N ARG A 37 -0.37 2.33 7.94
CA ARG A 37 -1.68 1.69 7.79
C ARG A 37 -2.72 2.68 8.26
N PRO A 38 -3.47 3.33 7.33
CA PRO A 38 -4.46 4.32 7.72
C PRO A 38 -5.47 3.76 8.75
N GLY A 39 -5.75 2.45 8.71
CA GLY A 39 -6.59 1.71 9.66
C GLY A 39 -5.97 1.41 11.04
N GLY A 40 -4.72 1.82 11.28
CA GLY A 40 -4.05 1.70 12.58
C GLY A 40 -3.78 0.26 13.07
N ASP A 41 -4.08 -0.76 12.27
CA ASP A 41 -4.06 -2.18 12.61
C ASP A 41 -2.67 -2.81 12.38
N TYR A 42 -1.65 -2.28 13.07
CA TYR A 42 -0.25 -2.68 12.90
C TYR A 42 0.14 -4.03 13.53
N ASN A 43 -0.73 -4.65 14.33
CA ASN A 43 -0.35 -5.82 15.12
C ASN A 43 0.14 -6.98 14.22
N GLY A 44 1.33 -7.49 14.50
CA GLY A 44 1.98 -8.57 13.75
C GLY A 44 2.66 -8.16 12.44
N TRP A 45 2.41 -6.95 11.92
CA TRP A 45 3.04 -6.48 10.69
C TRP A 45 4.53 -6.17 10.91
N ASN A 46 5.37 -6.73 10.05
CA ASN A 46 6.83 -6.60 10.08
C ASN A 46 7.41 -6.53 8.65
N LEU A 47 8.71 -6.30 8.54
CA LEU A 47 9.40 -6.17 7.27
C LEU A 47 10.23 -7.42 6.95
N TRP A 48 10.05 -7.98 5.77
CA TRP A 48 11.03 -8.88 5.16
C TRP A 48 11.92 -8.05 4.24
N ILE A 49 13.21 -7.97 4.58
CA ILE A 49 14.20 -7.20 3.83
C ILE A 49 15.32 -8.14 3.41
N TRP A 50 15.74 -8.06 2.16
CA TRP A 50 16.87 -8.84 1.65
C TRP A 50 17.79 -7.98 0.80
N LYS A 51 19.06 -8.37 0.78
CA LYS A 51 20.07 -7.84 -0.14
C LYS A 51 19.85 -8.52 -1.48
N ASN A 52 19.55 -7.73 -2.50
CA ASN A 52 19.17 -8.22 -3.82
C ASN A 52 20.37 -8.24 -4.76
N SER A 53 20.54 -9.34 -5.47
CA SER A 53 21.67 -9.59 -6.37
C SER A 53 21.22 -9.62 -7.83
N ASP A 54 22.15 -9.45 -8.77
CA ASP A 54 21.89 -9.75 -10.19
C ASP A 54 21.76 -11.26 -10.46
N ASN A 55 22.25 -12.08 -9.54
CA ASN A 55 21.95 -13.50 -9.48
C ASN A 55 21.07 -13.76 -8.25
N ASN A 56 19.76 -13.87 -8.46
CA ASN A 56 18.77 -14.03 -7.39
C ASN A 56 19.04 -15.23 -6.46
N SER A 57 19.81 -16.24 -6.90
CA SER A 57 20.24 -17.34 -6.01
C SER A 57 21.21 -16.90 -4.90
N LEU A 58 21.73 -15.68 -4.97
CA LEU A 58 22.59 -15.07 -3.97
C LEU A 58 21.85 -14.08 -3.06
N ASP A 59 20.55 -13.87 -3.27
CA ASP A 59 19.75 -13.00 -2.42
C ASP A 59 19.85 -13.44 -0.96
N THR A 60 20.14 -12.49 -0.09
CA THR A 60 20.46 -12.78 1.32
C THR A 60 19.53 -11.98 2.22
N PRO A 61 18.72 -12.63 3.09
CA PRO A 61 17.87 -11.90 4.01
C PRO A 61 18.69 -11.10 5.02
N VAL A 62 18.24 -9.88 5.33
CA VAL A 62 18.81 -9.03 6.38
C VAL A 62 18.49 -9.60 7.77
N SER A 63 17.32 -10.22 7.93
CA SER A 63 16.90 -10.92 9.14
C SER A 63 16.17 -12.21 8.77
N GLN A 64 16.51 -13.32 9.43
CA GLN A 64 15.85 -14.62 9.21
C GLN A 64 14.39 -14.66 9.70
N THR A 65 14.03 -13.79 10.63
CA THR A 65 12.68 -13.73 11.24
C THR A 65 11.93 -12.45 10.87
N GLY A 66 12.49 -11.63 9.98
CA GLY A 66 12.00 -10.30 9.64
C GLY A 66 12.48 -9.22 10.61
N VAL A 67 12.21 -7.97 10.25
CA VAL A 67 12.59 -6.77 10.99
C VAL A 67 11.32 -6.16 11.57
N GLN A 68 11.31 -5.99 12.89
CA GLN A 68 10.17 -5.41 13.60
C GLN A 68 10.24 -3.89 13.58
N PHE A 69 9.07 -3.23 13.56
CA PHE A 69 9.00 -1.82 13.83
C PHE A 69 9.33 -1.53 15.30
N THR A 70 10.20 -0.56 15.56
CA THR A 70 10.71 -0.27 16.92
C THR A 70 10.18 1.03 17.49
N GLY A 71 9.51 1.85 16.68
CA GLY A 71 8.92 3.11 17.11
C GLY A 71 7.68 3.50 16.32
N ASN A 72 7.22 4.72 16.58
CA ASN A 72 6.19 5.38 15.80
C ASN A 72 6.50 6.87 15.69
N ASP A 73 6.05 7.48 14.60
CA ASP A 73 6.06 8.92 14.37
C ASP A 73 4.66 9.40 13.99
N ASP A 74 4.55 10.62 13.44
CA ASP A 74 3.28 11.17 12.98
C ASP A 74 2.82 10.61 11.62
N PHE A 75 3.65 9.81 10.95
CA PHE A 75 3.27 9.08 9.74
C PHE A 75 2.78 7.66 10.05
N GLY A 76 3.38 6.95 11.01
CA GLY A 76 3.00 5.58 11.32
C GLY A 76 4.05 4.86 12.16
N LYS A 77 4.29 3.58 11.85
CA LYS A 77 5.35 2.79 12.48
C LYS A 77 6.69 3.05 11.80
N VAL A 78 7.76 3.12 12.59
CA VAL A 78 9.12 3.41 12.09
C VAL A 78 10.14 2.41 12.61
N VAL A 79 11.15 2.11 11.80
CA VAL A 79 12.36 1.41 12.20
C VAL A 79 13.56 1.95 11.43
N THR A 80 14.70 2.04 12.11
CA THR A 80 16.01 2.29 11.48
C THR A 80 16.91 1.08 11.73
N ILE A 81 17.51 0.55 10.66
CA ILE A 81 18.42 -0.60 10.70
C ILE A 81 19.72 -0.29 9.97
N LYS A 82 20.80 -0.94 10.40
CA LYS A 82 22.09 -0.96 9.69
C LYS A 82 22.24 -2.27 8.95
N ILE A 83 22.67 -2.20 7.69
CA ILE A 83 22.83 -3.35 6.80
C ILE A 83 24.22 -3.29 6.20
N ASP A 84 25.04 -4.28 6.53
CA ASP A 84 26.43 -4.36 6.08
C ASP A 84 26.61 -5.40 4.95
N GLY A 85 27.72 -5.27 4.22
CA GLY A 85 28.11 -6.21 3.18
C GLY A 85 27.21 -6.13 1.95
N MET A 86 26.93 -4.91 1.51
CA MET A 86 26.11 -4.59 0.33
C MET A 86 26.93 -4.51 -0.97
N LYS A 87 28.27 -4.55 -0.91
CA LYS A 87 29.15 -4.38 -2.09
C LYS A 87 28.86 -5.31 -3.28
N SER A 88 28.33 -6.50 -3.03
CA SER A 88 27.98 -7.48 -4.08
C SER A 88 26.50 -7.48 -4.46
N PHE A 89 25.73 -6.53 -3.93
CA PHE A 89 24.29 -6.41 -4.08
C PHE A 89 23.96 -5.07 -4.72
N LYS A 90 22.90 -5.03 -5.53
CA LYS A 90 22.53 -3.83 -6.29
C LYS A 90 21.57 -2.92 -5.54
N ASP A 91 20.70 -3.50 -4.72
CA ASP A 91 19.65 -2.80 -4.00
C ASP A 91 19.11 -3.66 -2.84
N LEU A 92 18.13 -3.12 -2.12
CA LEU A 92 17.43 -3.85 -1.06
C LEU A 92 16.01 -4.17 -1.51
N GLY A 93 15.66 -5.44 -1.50
CA GLY A 93 14.27 -5.85 -1.61
C GLY A 93 13.54 -5.71 -0.28
N ILE A 94 12.25 -5.37 -0.34
CA ILE A 94 11.39 -5.16 0.83
C ILE A 94 9.96 -5.64 0.59
N ILE A 95 9.45 -6.42 1.55
CA ILE A 95 8.03 -6.81 1.64
C ILE A 95 7.53 -6.48 3.05
N VAL A 96 6.34 -5.91 3.13
CA VAL A 96 5.62 -5.77 4.40
C VAL A 96 4.76 -7.03 4.56
N ARG A 97 4.98 -7.79 5.64
CA ARG A 97 4.29 -9.07 5.88
C ARG A 97 3.67 -9.14 7.26
N LEU A 98 2.61 -9.91 7.40
CA LEU A 98 1.95 -10.18 8.67
C LEU A 98 2.53 -11.46 9.28
N ASN A 99 2.99 -11.38 10.54
CA ASN A 99 3.62 -12.47 11.28
C ASN A 99 4.68 -13.18 10.42
N ASP A 100 4.70 -14.52 10.45
CA ASP A 100 5.50 -15.32 9.53
C ASP A 100 4.69 -15.68 8.28
N TRP A 101 4.64 -14.75 7.33
CA TRP A 101 3.98 -14.92 6.03
C TRP A 101 2.48 -15.24 6.07
N ALA A 102 1.78 -14.88 7.15
CA ALA A 102 0.32 -15.04 7.23
C ALA A 102 -0.41 -14.17 6.19
N ALA A 103 0.17 -13.02 5.84
CA ALA A 103 -0.28 -12.17 4.74
C ALA A 103 0.89 -11.31 4.22
N LYS A 104 0.71 -10.73 3.04
CA LYS A 104 1.53 -9.63 2.53
C LYS A 104 0.67 -8.40 2.33
N ASP A 105 1.24 -7.23 2.58
CA ASP A 105 0.66 -5.95 2.19
C ASP A 105 1.28 -5.60 0.84
N ILE A 106 0.49 -5.84 -0.21
CA ILE A 106 0.84 -6.06 -1.64
C ILE A 106 1.61 -7.36 -1.90
N ASN A 107 1.34 -7.98 -3.06
CA ASN A 107 2.00 -9.23 -3.46
C ASN A 107 3.35 -9.02 -4.17
N ASP A 108 3.54 -7.83 -4.77
CA ASP A 108 4.75 -7.47 -5.49
C ASP A 108 5.96 -7.29 -4.55
N ASP A 109 7.11 -7.75 -5.03
CA ASP A 109 8.41 -7.38 -4.45
C ASP A 109 8.71 -5.92 -4.81
N ARG A 110 9.15 -5.14 -3.83
CA ARG A 110 9.60 -3.75 -4.03
C ARG A 110 11.07 -3.63 -3.72
N PHE A 111 11.74 -2.66 -4.36
CA PHE A 111 13.18 -2.49 -4.26
C PHE A 111 13.55 -1.04 -3.94
N ILE A 112 14.46 -0.86 -2.98
CA ILE A 112 15.01 0.42 -2.58
C ILE A 112 16.35 0.57 -3.29
N THR A 113 16.37 1.40 -4.34
CA THR A 113 17.51 1.57 -5.25
C THR A 113 18.26 2.88 -5.05
N GLU A 114 17.74 3.79 -4.23
CA GLU A 114 18.31 5.12 -3.99
C GLU A 114 18.93 5.22 -2.60
N PHE A 115 20.20 5.58 -2.55
CA PHE A 115 20.98 5.80 -1.33
C PHE A 115 21.73 7.12 -1.43
N ASP A 116 21.83 7.86 -0.32
CA ASP A 116 22.63 9.08 -0.27
C ASP A 116 24.15 8.76 -0.27
N ALA A 117 24.98 9.81 -0.34
CA ALA A 117 26.44 9.67 -0.39
C ALA A 117 27.06 9.01 0.86
N ASN A 118 26.32 8.96 1.97
CA ASN A 118 26.73 8.32 3.23
C ASN A 118 26.13 6.91 3.37
N GLY A 119 25.37 6.43 2.39
CA GLY A 119 24.68 5.15 2.43
C GLY A 119 23.37 5.14 3.21
N ASN A 120 22.74 6.29 3.43
CA ASN A 120 21.42 6.33 4.04
C ASN A 120 20.32 6.19 2.98
N ALA A 121 19.26 5.46 3.34
CA ALA A 121 17.98 5.49 2.65
C ALA A 121 16.87 5.73 3.68
N GLU A 122 15.94 6.62 3.36
CA GLU A 122 14.74 6.86 4.17
C GLU A 122 13.52 6.77 3.26
N VAL A 123 12.60 5.86 3.60
CA VAL A 123 11.47 5.52 2.74
C VAL A 123 10.16 5.45 3.50
N TRP A 124 9.06 5.74 2.81
CA TRP A 124 7.71 5.67 3.30
C TRP A 124 6.91 4.65 2.49
N LEU A 125 6.26 3.74 3.21
CA LEU A 125 5.38 2.71 2.68
C LEU A 125 3.95 3.00 3.14
N VAL A 126 3.00 2.83 2.24
CA VAL A 126 1.57 2.99 2.52
C VAL A 126 0.88 1.66 2.24
N GLN A 127 -0.04 1.28 3.12
CA GLN A 127 -0.85 0.10 2.94
C GLN A 127 -1.53 0.05 1.57
N ASN A 128 -1.45 -1.10 0.91
CA ASN A 128 -1.99 -1.41 -0.41
C ASN A 128 -1.40 -0.57 -1.56
N GLU A 129 -0.31 0.16 -1.32
CA GLU A 129 0.36 0.96 -2.34
C GLU A 129 1.67 0.29 -2.78
N LYS A 130 1.83 0.13 -4.10
CA LYS A 130 3.05 -0.43 -4.69
C LYS A 130 4.24 0.51 -4.59
N THR A 131 3.99 1.81 -4.57
CA THR A 131 5.02 2.84 -4.56
C THR A 131 5.80 2.85 -3.25
N ILE A 132 7.13 2.82 -3.34
CA ILE A 132 8.02 3.25 -2.25
C ILE A 132 8.23 4.75 -2.42
N PHE A 133 7.86 5.53 -1.42
CA PHE A 133 8.07 6.98 -1.45
C PHE A 133 9.41 7.33 -0.80
N THR A 134 10.18 8.23 -1.40
CA THR A 134 11.46 8.76 -0.85
C THR A 134 11.28 10.07 -0.08
N LYS A 135 10.03 10.52 0.07
CA LYS A 135 9.61 11.64 0.90
C LYS A 135 8.27 11.29 1.52
N LYS A 136 8.00 11.77 2.74
CA LYS A 136 6.73 11.57 3.43
C LYS A 136 5.54 12.00 2.54
N PRO A 137 4.69 11.07 2.09
CA PRO A 137 3.53 11.42 1.27
C PRO A 137 2.40 11.97 2.15
N THR A 138 1.49 12.73 1.53
CA THR A 138 0.19 13.06 2.14
C THR A 138 -0.78 11.92 1.86
N ILE A 139 -1.46 11.44 2.89
CA ILE A 139 -2.45 10.37 2.77
C ILE A 139 -3.83 10.98 2.71
N GLU A 140 -4.51 10.80 1.58
CA GLU A 140 -5.90 11.21 1.44
C GLU A 140 -6.82 10.23 2.17
N LEU A 141 -7.71 10.78 3.00
CA LEU A 141 -8.74 9.99 3.66
C LEU A 141 -9.83 9.67 2.65
N ARG A 142 -10.25 8.41 2.58
CA ARG A 142 -11.25 7.95 1.62
C ARG A 142 -12.20 6.90 2.18
N ILE A 143 -13.41 6.86 1.64
CA ILE A 143 -14.29 5.69 1.68
C ILE A 143 -13.67 4.69 0.71
N ALA A 144 -13.05 3.64 1.23
CA ALA A 144 -12.36 2.62 0.45
C ALA A 144 -13.37 1.70 -0.28
N SER A 145 -14.47 1.36 0.39
CA SER A 145 -15.56 0.58 -0.19
C SER A 145 -16.88 0.91 0.51
N ALA A 146 -18.00 0.64 -0.18
CA ALA A 146 -19.33 0.71 0.39
C ALA A 146 -20.22 -0.36 -0.23
N SER A 147 -21.00 -1.05 0.60
CA SER A 147 -21.92 -2.09 0.14
C SER A 147 -23.13 -2.21 1.06
N PHE A 148 -24.26 -2.64 0.51
CA PHE A 148 -25.42 -2.98 1.33
C PHE A 148 -25.21 -4.30 2.07
N GLU A 149 -25.56 -4.29 3.35
CA GLU A 149 -25.63 -5.46 4.23
C GLU A 149 -27.09 -5.92 4.39
N ALA A 150 -28.01 -4.96 4.40
CA ALA A 150 -29.45 -5.16 4.39
C ALA A 150 -30.11 -4.04 3.57
N LEU A 151 -31.41 -4.15 3.28
CA LEU A 151 -32.12 -3.14 2.50
C LEU A 151 -32.08 -1.75 3.13
N ASN A 152 -31.79 -1.66 4.44
CA ASN A 152 -31.67 -0.41 5.18
C ASN A 152 -30.31 -0.27 5.91
N GLU A 153 -29.31 -1.09 5.58
CA GLU A 153 -27.98 -1.02 6.18
C GLU A 153 -26.89 -1.00 5.11
N VAL A 154 -25.97 -0.04 5.24
CA VAL A 154 -24.78 0.09 4.38
C VAL A 154 -23.54 -0.13 5.23
N LYS A 155 -22.72 -1.11 4.86
CA LYS A 155 -21.35 -1.21 5.33
C LYS A 155 -20.48 -0.23 4.55
N VAL A 156 -19.71 0.58 5.26
CA VAL A 156 -18.66 1.43 4.68
C VAL A 156 -17.32 1.05 5.29
N GLU A 157 -16.32 0.89 4.43
CA GLU A 157 -14.93 0.71 4.84
C GLU A 157 -14.21 2.03 4.59
N LEU A 158 -13.67 2.62 5.64
CA LEU A 158 -12.82 3.80 5.58
C LEU A 158 -11.37 3.36 5.59
N ASN A 159 -10.50 4.10 4.90
CA ASN A 159 -9.09 3.83 5.06
C ASN A 159 -8.59 4.17 6.47
N LYS A 160 -9.26 5.06 7.23
CA LYS A 160 -8.86 5.41 8.61
C LYS A 160 -9.93 5.09 9.64
N ARG A 161 -9.51 4.53 10.79
CA ARG A 161 -10.38 4.28 11.95
C ARG A 161 -11.22 5.51 12.27
N PHE A 162 -12.50 5.27 12.49
CA PHE A 162 -13.49 6.27 12.80
C PHE A 162 -14.27 5.87 14.04
N LYS A 163 -14.46 6.83 14.94
CA LYS A 163 -15.27 6.67 16.15
C LYS A 163 -16.65 7.28 15.92
N PRO A 164 -17.69 6.47 15.66
CA PRO A 164 -19.02 7.01 15.40
C PRO A 164 -19.65 7.60 16.66
N LEU A 165 -20.28 8.76 16.50
CA LEU A 165 -21.21 9.34 17.43
C LEU A 165 -22.56 8.62 17.29
N THR A 166 -23.03 8.02 18.39
CA THR A 166 -24.29 7.28 18.42
C THR A 166 -25.48 8.17 18.05
N GLY A 167 -26.41 7.66 17.24
CA GLY A 167 -27.63 8.37 16.83
C GLY A 167 -27.39 9.56 15.89
N SER A 168 -26.23 9.62 15.26
CA SER A 168 -25.87 10.66 14.28
C SER A 168 -25.56 10.04 12.92
N SER A 169 -25.78 10.80 11.85
CA SER A 169 -25.30 10.44 10.50
C SER A 169 -23.77 10.41 10.41
N ASN A 170 -23.08 11.02 11.38
CA ASN A 170 -21.62 11.13 11.39
C ASN A 170 -21.06 11.82 10.13
N GLY A 171 -21.85 12.70 9.51
CA GLY A 171 -21.47 13.39 8.27
C GLY A 171 -21.62 12.54 7.01
N PHE A 172 -22.05 11.28 7.13
CA PHE A 172 -22.37 10.45 5.98
C PHE A 172 -23.70 10.86 5.35
N VAL A 173 -23.72 10.92 4.02
CA VAL A 173 -24.90 11.24 3.21
C VAL A 173 -24.99 10.22 2.09
N ILE A 174 -26.18 9.63 1.93
CA ILE A 174 -26.51 8.70 0.84
C ILE A 174 -27.45 9.37 -0.17
N SER A 175 -27.30 9.03 -1.45
CA SER A 175 -28.23 9.46 -2.50
C SER A 175 -29.59 8.74 -2.43
N GLY A 176 -30.48 9.00 -3.40
CA GLY A 176 -31.77 8.29 -3.50
C GLY A 176 -32.85 8.79 -2.54
N GLY A 177 -32.71 10.01 -1.99
CA GLY A 177 -33.68 10.59 -1.05
C GLY A 177 -33.70 9.93 0.33
N LEU A 178 -32.71 9.09 0.62
CA LEU A 178 -32.53 8.43 1.91
C LEU A 178 -31.69 9.29 2.85
N SER A 179 -31.71 8.94 4.14
CA SER A 179 -30.91 9.60 5.17
C SER A 179 -30.27 8.57 6.07
N VAL A 180 -29.00 8.81 6.43
CA VAL A 180 -28.30 8.02 7.45
C VAL A 180 -28.77 8.51 8.83
N ILE A 181 -29.35 7.61 9.62
CA ILE A 181 -29.89 7.94 10.96
C ILE A 181 -28.96 7.55 12.09
N SER A 182 -28.08 6.58 11.87
CA SER A 182 -27.06 6.17 12.84
C SER A 182 -25.89 5.50 12.14
N ALA A 183 -24.75 5.49 12.83
CA ALA A 183 -23.58 4.70 12.47
C ALA A 183 -23.08 3.95 13.71
N ARG A 184 -22.56 2.75 13.50
CA ARG A 184 -21.84 1.95 14.49
C ARG A 184 -20.61 1.33 13.85
N THR A 185 -19.64 0.91 14.66
CA THR A 185 -18.58 0.01 14.20
C THR A 185 -19.19 -1.33 13.81
N GLU A 186 -18.61 -2.00 12.82
CA GLU A 186 -19.06 -3.34 12.44
C GLU A 186 -18.83 -4.34 13.58
N ASN A 187 -17.67 -4.27 14.24
CA ASN A 187 -17.46 -4.96 15.50
C ASN A 187 -17.99 -4.11 16.66
N PRO A 188 -19.14 -4.46 17.28
CA PRO A 188 -19.76 -3.63 18.32
C PRO A 188 -18.95 -3.54 19.61
N ASN A 189 -17.90 -4.38 19.77
CA ASN A 189 -17.01 -4.35 20.92
C ASN A 189 -15.87 -3.34 20.77
N LEU A 190 -15.70 -2.77 19.56
CA LEU A 190 -14.68 -1.76 19.30
C LEU A 190 -15.30 -0.36 19.34
N PRO A 191 -14.70 0.60 20.08
CA PRO A 191 -15.20 1.98 20.11
C PRO A 191 -14.91 2.76 18.82
N GLU A 192 -13.96 2.29 18.02
CA GLU A 192 -13.59 2.84 16.72
C GLU A 192 -13.14 1.72 15.78
N ASP A 193 -13.45 1.85 14.51
CA ASP A 193 -13.13 0.85 13.50
C ASP A 193 -13.01 1.48 12.11
N ASN A 194 -12.43 0.72 11.18
CA ASN A 194 -12.35 1.09 9.77
C ASN A 194 -13.68 0.78 9.07
N GLU A 195 -14.35 -0.28 9.54
CA GLU A 195 -15.62 -0.75 9.00
C GLU A 195 -16.76 -0.26 9.89
N LEU A 196 -17.71 0.44 9.28
CA LEU A 196 -18.89 0.95 9.95
C LEU A 196 -20.15 0.40 9.28
N ILE A 197 -21.18 0.17 10.09
CA ILE A 197 -22.53 -0.05 9.59
C ILE A 197 -23.35 1.22 9.79
N LEU A 198 -23.87 1.73 8.67
CA LEU A 198 -24.77 2.88 8.61
C LEU A 198 -26.20 2.38 8.50
N THR A 199 -27.09 2.84 9.38
CA THR A 199 -28.53 2.53 9.29
C THR A 199 -29.24 3.66 8.56
N LEU A 200 -30.09 3.31 7.61
CA LEU A 200 -30.90 4.23 6.80
C LEU A 200 -32.29 4.42 7.40
N ASN A 201 -32.93 5.55 7.08
CA ASN A 201 -34.30 5.85 7.52
C ASN A 201 -35.38 4.99 6.84
N ALA A 202 -35.07 4.37 5.69
CA ALA A 202 -35.98 3.53 4.92
C ALA A 202 -35.19 2.49 4.10
N SER A 203 -35.90 1.48 3.58
CA SER A 203 -35.34 0.50 2.67
C SER A 203 -35.01 1.11 1.31
N ILE A 204 -33.95 0.63 0.69
CA ILE A 204 -33.55 0.98 -0.67
C ILE A 204 -34.48 0.33 -1.72
N SER A 205 -34.54 0.95 -2.89
CA SER A 205 -34.94 0.31 -4.14
C SER A 205 -33.75 -0.42 -4.78
N LEU A 206 -33.92 -1.70 -5.14
CA LEU A 206 -32.91 -2.50 -5.85
C LEU A 206 -32.71 -2.12 -7.32
N THR A 207 -33.58 -1.28 -7.87
CA THR A 207 -33.51 -0.82 -9.27
C THR A 207 -32.68 0.45 -9.43
N GLU A 208 -32.25 1.06 -8.32
CA GLU A 208 -31.49 2.31 -8.30
C GLU A 208 -30.03 2.08 -7.94
N ARG A 209 -29.18 3.05 -8.29
CA ARG A 209 -27.77 3.11 -7.87
C ARG A 209 -27.63 4.15 -6.77
N TYR A 210 -26.80 3.84 -5.78
CA TYR A 210 -26.56 4.73 -4.65
C TYR A 210 -25.09 5.12 -4.55
N GLU A 211 -24.84 6.34 -4.12
CA GLU A 211 -23.53 6.87 -3.76
C GLU A 211 -23.58 7.28 -2.28
N ILE A 212 -22.55 6.91 -1.53
CA ILE A 212 -22.31 7.40 -0.17
C ILE A 212 -21.21 8.47 -0.21
N SER A 213 -21.35 9.51 0.59
CA SER A 213 -20.41 10.62 0.66
C SER A 213 -20.16 11.08 2.09
N HIS A 214 -18.97 11.64 2.32
CA HIS A 214 -18.56 12.25 3.58
C HIS A 214 -17.59 13.42 3.31
N PRO A 215 -17.69 14.59 3.99
CA PRO A 215 -16.85 15.75 3.73
C PRO A 215 -15.33 15.49 3.76
N THR A 216 -14.90 14.64 4.69
CA THR A 216 -13.48 14.26 4.87
C THR A 216 -13.03 13.06 4.03
N TYR A 217 -13.91 12.11 3.73
CA TYR A 217 -13.55 10.82 3.13
C TYR A 217 -13.98 10.72 1.65
N GLY A 218 -14.47 11.81 1.06
CA GLY A 218 -14.91 11.81 -0.33
C GLY A 218 -16.18 10.98 -0.54
N LYS A 219 -16.22 10.21 -1.63
CA LYS A 219 -17.42 9.53 -2.13
C LYS A 219 -17.10 8.13 -2.62
N ALA A 220 -18.08 7.23 -2.57
CA ALA A 220 -17.99 5.91 -3.16
C ALA A 220 -19.37 5.44 -3.64
N ASP A 221 -19.40 4.68 -4.74
CA ASP A 221 -20.58 3.93 -5.15
C ASP A 221 -20.89 2.83 -4.13
N VAL A 222 -22.18 2.58 -3.88
CA VAL A 222 -22.63 1.52 -2.97
C VAL A 222 -23.00 0.27 -3.77
N ALA A 223 -22.22 -0.80 -3.59
CA ALA A 223 -22.50 -2.09 -4.22
C ALA A 223 -23.67 -2.82 -3.54
N LEU A 224 -24.33 -3.74 -4.25
CA LEU A 224 -25.41 -4.56 -3.67
C LEU A 224 -24.91 -5.49 -2.54
N GLY A 225 -23.63 -5.87 -2.54
CA GLY A 225 -23.01 -6.64 -1.45
C GLY A 225 -23.77 -7.92 -1.12
N ASN A 226 -24.12 -8.10 0.16
CA ASN A 226 -24.77 -9.29 0.67
C ASN A 226 -26.23 -9.45 0.20
N LEU A 227 -26.84 -8.39 -0.34
CA LEU A 227 -28.22 -8.47 -0.88
C LEU A 227 -28.34 -9.44 -2.06
N VAL A 228 -27.27 -9.66 -2.82
CA VAL A 228 -27.24 -10.59 -3.97
C VAL A 228 -27.48 -12.05 -3.55
N THR A 229 -27.27 -12.37 -2.27
CA THR A 229 -27.46 -13.71 -1.71
C THR A 229 -28.72 -13.84 -0.85
N SER A 230 -29.52 -12.78 -0.73
CA SER A 230 -30.75 -12.79 0.08
C SER A 230 -31.90 -13.50 -0.65
N PRO A 231 -32.90 -14.06 0.06
CA PRO A 231 -34.05 -14.75 -0.54
C PRO A 231 -34.92 -13.90 -1.48
N GLU A 232 -34.66 -12.60 -1.54
CA GLU A 232 -35.32 -11.68 -2.46
C GLU A 232 -34.69 -11.71 -3.88
N PHE A 233 -33.63 -12.49 -4.07
CA PHE A 233 -32.98 -12.84 -5.35
C PHE A 233 -33.21 -14.30 -5.74
#